data_AF-A0A6B0CNY1-F1
#
_entry.id   AF-A0A6B0CNY1-F1
#
_cell.length_a   1.000
_cell.length_b   1.000
_cell.length_c   1.000
_cell.angle_alpha   90.00
_cell.angle_beta   90.00
_cell.angle_gamma   90.00
#
_symmetry.space_group_name_H-M   'P 1'
#
loop_
_entity.id
_entity.type
_entity.pdbx_description
1 polymer ?
#
loop_
_entity_poly.entity_id
_entity_poly.type
_entity_poly.pdbx_seq_one_letter_code
_entity_poly.pdbx_strand_id
1 'polypeptide(L)'
;ELTDADWEAIDELADKKYKNWDWNYGKSPKYEYNRSERLSSGTVDITISVEQNRIADCRIYGDFFGQGDIKDVEEALQGTKMTREDLMHQLKQLDIVYYFGNVTVESLVEMILS
;
A
#
# COMPACT_ATOMS: atom_id res chain seq x y z
N GLU A 1 -13.11 31.03 15.51
CA GLU A 1 -11.64 31.15 15.38
C GLU A 1 -11.10 29.74 15.50
N LEU A 2 -10.47 29.21 14.44
CA LEU A 2 -10.14 27.80 14.31
C LEU A 2 -8.79 27.53 15.00
N THR A 3 -8.85 26.63 15.98
CA THR A 3 -7.84 26.28 16.97
C THR A 3 -6.77 25.33 16.44
N ASP A 4 -5.54 25.51 16.96
CA ASP A 4 -4.32 24.69 16.87
C ASP A 4 -4.48 23.22 17.36
N ALA A 5 -5.41 22.44 16.79
CA ALA A 5 -5.71 21.07 17.28
C ALA A 5 -5.58 19.96 16.23
N ASP A 6 -4.96 20.21 15.06
CA ASP A 6 -4.97 19.27 13.94
C ASP A 6 -3.60 18.68 13.54
N TRP A 7 -2.52 18.93 14.29
CA TRP A 7 -1.16 18.53 13.86
C TRP A 7 -0.34 17.67 14.85
N GLU A 8 -0.94 17.09 15.89
CA GLU A 8 -0.21 16.22 16.85
C GLU A 8 -0.48 14.71 16.70
N ALA A 9 -1.23 14.26 15.69
CA ALA A 9 -1.52 12.83 15.51
C ALA A 9 -0.54 12.09 14.58
N ILE A 10 0.32 12.81 13.85
CA ILE A 10 1.17 12.28 12.78
C ILE A 10 2.64 12.42 13.13
N ASP A 11 3.09 11.97 14.31
CA ASP A 11 4.55 11.81 14.52
C ASP A 11 4.97 10.69 15.48
N GLU A 12 4.05 9.98 16.15
CA GLU A 12 4.42 8.90 17.07
C GLU A 12 4.48 7.49 16.46
N LEU A 13 3.97 7.29 15.23
CA LEU A 13 3.90 5.96 14.61
C LEU A 13 5.16 5.55 13.81
N ALA A 14 6.01 6.51 13.44
CA ALA A 14 7.18 6.25 12.61
C ALA A 14 8.36 5.65 13.40
N ASP A 15 8.58 6.07 14.65
CA ASP A 15 9.86 5.77 15.32
C ASP A 15 9.92 4.39 16.02
N LYS A 16 8.78 3.74 16.23
CA LYS A 16 8.72 2.40 16.88
C LYS A 16 8.67 1.20 15.94
N LYS A 17 8.30 1.37 14.65
CA LYS A 17 8.04 0.23 13.74
C LYS A 17 9.30 -0.32 13.05
N TYR A 18 10.36 0.47 12.88
CA TYR A 18 11.49 0.09 12.00
C TYR A 18 12.71 -0.56 12.68
N LYS A 19 12.76 -0.64 14.02
CA LYS A 19 13.99 -1.08 14.73
C LYS A 19 13.98 -2.49 15.31
N ASN A 20 12.92 -3.28 15.14
CA ASN A 20 12.81 -4.55 15.84
C ASN A 20 12.32 -5.73 15.00
N TRP A 21 12.66 -5.73 13.70
CA TRP A 21 12.35 -6.86 12.82
C TRP A 21 13.59 -7.44 12.12
N ASP A 22 14.78 -6.98 12.50
CA ASP A 22 16.05 -7.64 12.20
C ASP A 22 16.39 -8.59 13.37
N TRP A 23 15.70 -9.72 13.54
CA TRP A 23 16.40 -10.85 14.18
C TRP A 23 15.82 -12.26 14.06
N ASN A 24 14.50 -12.50 14.01
CA ASN A 24 14.02 -13.87 14.27
C ASN A 24 13.27 -14.60 13.14
N TYR A 25 14.03 -15.48 12.48
CA TYR A 25 13.70 -16.89 12.27
C TYR A 25 12.67 -17.29 11.19
N GLY A 26 13.21 -17.91 10.12
CA GLY A 26 12.82 -19.27 9.74
C GLY A 26 11.76 -19.45 8.63
N LYS A 27 12.22 -19.87 7.44
CA LYS A 27 11.47 -20.65 6.42
C LYS A 27 10.23 -20.03 5.76
N SER A 28 10.06 -18.72 5.75
CA SER A 28 9.10 -18.10 4.83
C SER A 28 9.84 -17.35 3.73
N PRO A 29 9.46 -17.50 2.44
CA PRO A 29 10.08 -16.73 1.38
C PRO A 29 9.79 -15.26 1.66
N LYS A 30 10.85 -14.52 1.93
CA LYS A 30 10.85 -13.07 1.92
C LYS A 30 11.26 -12.67 0.53
N TYR A 31 10.38 -12.00 -0.18
CA TYR A 31 10.70 -11.50 -1.50
C TYR A 31 10.09 -10.12 -1.67
N GLU A 32 10.81 -9.30 -2.41
CA GLU A 32 10.37 -7.99 -2.82
C GLU A 32 10.28 -7.99 -4.32
N TYR A 33 9.26 -7.33 -4.84
CA TYR A 33 9.12 -7.12 -6.26
C TYR A 33 8.52 -5.75 -6.53
N ASN A 34 8.83 -5.25 -7.72
CA ASN A 34 8.27 -4.01 -8.24
C ASN A 34 7.47 -4.30 -9.50
N ARG A 35 6.39 -3.54 -9.67
CA ARG A 35 5.51 -3.52 -10.83
C ARG A 35 5.27 -2.08 -11.23
N SER A 36 5.43 -1.80 -12.51
CA SER A 36 5.08 -0.51 -13.11
C SER A 36 4.06 -0.78 -14.21
N GLU A 37 2.93 -0.09 -14.16
CA GLU A 37 1.87 -0.23 -15.15
C GLU A 37 1.25 1.14 -15.45
N ARG A 38 0.96 1.35 -16.73
CA ARG A 38 0.29 2.57 -17.18
C ARG A 38 -1.21 2.35 -17.19
N LEU A 39 -1.88 2.96 -16.23
CA LEU A 39 -3.33 2.94 -16.08
C LEU A 39 -3.97 4.17 -16.76
N SER A 40 -5.29 4.19 -16.79
CA SER A 40 -6.09 5.27 -17.41
C SER A 40 -5.80 6.66 -16.84
N SER A 41 -5.44 6.70 -15.56
CA SER A 41 -5.24 7.93 -14.78
C SER A 41 -3.78 8.34 -14.63
N GLY A 42 -2.84 7.55 -15.11
CA GLY A 42 -1.40 7.79 -14.96
C GLY A 42 -0.60 6.51 -14.90
N THR A 43 0.71 6.66 -14.71
CA THR A 43 1.59 5.52 -14.41
C THR A 43 1.57 5.25 -12.92
N VAL A 44 1.38 3.99 -12.54
CA VAL A 44 1.49 3.50 -11.16
C VAL A 44 2.69 2.57 -11.08
N ASP A 45 3.55 2.82 -10.10
CA ASP A 45 4.72 2.02 -9.74
C ASP A 45 4.53 1.52 -8.31
N ILE A 46 4.35 0.23 -8.14
CA ILE A 46 4.14 -0.40 -6.83
C ILE A 46 5.31 -1.34 -6.51
N THR A 47 5.91 -1.15 -5.35
CA THR A 47 6.92 -2.02 -4.77
C THR A 47 6.32 -2.69 -3.55
N ILE A 48 6.37 -4.02 -3.52
CA ILE A 48 5.79 -4.80 -2.44
C ILE A 48 6.83 -5.75 -1.88
N SER A 49 7.00 -5.69 -0.57
CA SER A 49 7.78 -6.64 0.21
C SER A 49 6.82 -7.63 0.84
N VAL A 50 6.98 -8.92 0.57
CA VAL A 50 6.10 -9.98 1.06
C VAL A 50 6.82 -10.86 2.05
N GLU A 51 6.20 -11.08 3.20
CA GLU A 51 6.71 -11.94 4.27
C GLU A 51 5.59 -12.81 4.81
N GLN A 52 5.85 -14.12 4.92
CA GLN A 52 4.84 -15.10 5.36
C GLN A 52 3.53 -15.07 4.53
N ASN A 53 3.64 -14.85 3.21
CA ASN A 53 2.50 -14.67 2.28
C ASN A 53 1.61 -13.44 2.58
N ARG A 54 2.15 -12.45 3.29
CA ARG A 54 1.47 -11.18 3.58
C ARG A 54 2.34 -10.02 3.14
N ILE A 55 1.70 -8.92 2.76
CA ILE A 55 2.37 -7.66 2.48
C ILE A 55 3.00 -7.17 3.78
N ALA A 56 4.33 -7.10 3.84
CA ALA A 56 5.06 -6.54 4.96
C ALA A 56 5.27 -5.03 4.79
N ASP A 57 5.64 -4.62 3.57
CA ASP A 57 5.77 -3.21 3.18
C ASP A 57 5.18 -3.03 1.78
N CYS A 58 4.58 -1.88 1.53
CA CYS A 58 4.03 -1.49 0.25
C CYS A 58 4.44 -0.05 0.00
N ARG A 59 5.01 0.21 -1.19
CA ARG A 59 5.34 1.55 -1.62
C ARG A 59 4.77 1.83 -3.00
N ILE A 60 4.06 2.92 -3.14
CA ILE A 60 3.33 3.30 -4.34
C ILE A 60 3.83 4.67 -4.78
N TYR A 61 4.43 4.67 -5.96
CA TYR A 61 4.91 5.84 -6.67
C TYR A 61 4.15 5.97 -7.98
N GLY A 62 4.20 7.14 -8.58
CA GLY A 62 3.60 7.34 -9.90
C GLY A 62 3.19 8.77 -10.16
N ASP A 63 2.64 8.95 -11.35
CA ASP A 63 2.07 10.22 -11.84
C ASP A 63 0.55 10.03 -12.04
N PHE A 64 -0.09 9.39 -11.07
CA PHE A 64 -1.54 9.21 -11.05
C PHE A 64 -2.21 10.39 -10.34
N PHE A 65 -3.35 10.80 -10.86
CA PHE A 65 -4.14 11.90 -10.29
C PHE A 65 -4.99 11.40 -9.12
N GLY A 66 -4.36 11.25 -7.96
CA GLY A 66 -5.01 11.04 -6.67
C GLY A 66 -5.30 12.34 -5.94
N GLN A 67 -6.44 12.41 -5.24
CA GLN A 67 -6.76 13.52 -4.34
C GLN A 67 -6.36 13.23 -2.88
N GLY A 68 -6.20 11.96 -2.51
CA GLY A 68 -5.75 11.51 -1.19
C GLY A 68 -4.25 11.30 -1.06
N ASP A 69 -3.77 11.09 0.16
CA ASP A 69 -2.40 10.64 0.40
C ASP A 69 -2.32 9.14 0.06
N ILE A 70 -1.39 8.78 -0.82
CA ILE A 70 -1.24 7.38 -1.23
C ILE A 70 -0.78 6.48 -0.07
N LYS A 71 -0.19 7.08 0.97
CA LYS A 71 0.20 6.38 2.19
C LYS A 71 -0.96 5.66 2.86
N ASP A 72 -2.18 6.22 2.79
CA ASP A 72 -3.38 5.56 3.33
C ASP A 72 -3.60 4.19 2.67
N VAL A 73 -3.34 4.09 1.37
CA VAL A 73 -3.45 2.83 0.61
C VAL A 73 -2.29 1.90 0.93
N GLU A 74 -1.07 2.42 1.00
CA GLU A 74 0.12 1.66 1.38
C GLU A 74 -0.08 0.98 2.74
N GLU A 75 -0.53 1.74 3.74
CA GLU A 75 -0.79 1.25 5.10
C GLU A 75 -1.97 0.27 5.16
N ALA A 76 -3.04 0.52 4.43
CA ALA A 76 -4.18 -0.40 4.36
C ALA A 76 -3.80 -1.75 3.73
N LEU A 77 -2.85 -1.77 2.79
CA LEU A 77 -2.35 -3.01 2.19
C LEU A 77 -1.40 -3.78 3.11
N GLN A 78 -0.75 -3.14 4.09
CA GLN A 78 0.12 -3.83 5.04
C GLN A 78 -0.66 -4.90 5.83
N GLY A 79 -0.08 -6.10 5.92
CA GLY A 79 -0.67 -7.27 6.58
C GLY A 79 -1.67 -8.05 5.72
N THR A 80 -2.09 -7.52 4.57
CA THR A 80 -2.98 -8.19 3.61
C THR A 80 -2.31 -9.43 3.04
N LYS A 81 -3.05 -10.52 2.90
CA LYS A 81 -2.52 -11.73 2.27
C LYS A 81 -2.31 -11.49 0.78
N MET A 82 -1.22 -12.02 0.24
CA MET A 82 -0.91 -11.96 -1.19
C MET A 82 -1.78 -12.95 -1.99
N THR A 83 -3.10 -12.72 -1.96
CA THR A 83 -4.12 -13.51 -2.64
C THR A 83 -5.14 -12.58 -3.26
N ARG A 84 -5.64 -12.92 -4.46
CA ARG A 84 -6.61 -12.11 -5.20
C ARG A 84 -7.83 -11.70 -4.37
N GLU A 85 -8.39 -12.63 -3.58
CA GLU A 85 -9.57 -12.36 -2.75
C GLU A 85 -9.30 -11.32 -1.65
N ASP A 86 -8.21 -11.48 -0.90
CA ASP A 86 -7.86 -10.61 0.23
C ASP A 86 -7.48 -9.19 -0.26
N LEU A 87 -6.71 -9.11 -1.36
CA LEU A 87 -6.37 -7.85 -2.01
C LEU A 87 -7.62 -7.13 -2.54
N MET A 88 -8.51 -7.85 -3.23
CA MET A 88 -9.79 -7.27 -3.68
C MET A 88 -10.63 -6.81 -2.51
N HIS A 89 -10.67 -7.57 -1.42
CA HIS A 89 -11.46 -7.21 -0.25
C HIS A 89 -10.94 -5.91 0.39
N GLN A 90 -9.63 -5.80 0.60
CA GLN A 90 -9.02 -4.59 1.18
C GLN A 90 -9.17 -3.38 0.27
N LEU A 91 -8.85 -3.50 -1.02
CA LEU A 91 -8.96 -2.39 -1.97
C LEU A 91 -10.41 -1.94 -2.19
N LYS A 92 -11.42 -2.82 -2.01
CA LYS A 92 -12.84 -2.43 -2.04
C LYS A 92 -13.29 -1.62 -0.83
N GLN A 93 -12.56 -1.67 0.29
CA GLN A 93 -12.85 -0.82 1.45
C GLN A 93 -12.30 0.60 1.26
N LEU A 94 -11.41 0.79 0.31
CA LEU A 94 -10.81 2.07 -0.05
C LEU A 94 -11.52 2.69 -1.24
N ASP A 95 -11.56 4.02 -1.28
CA ASP A 95 -12.03 4.75 -2.45
C ASP A 95 -10.89 4.84 -3.49
N ILE A 96 -10.72 3.76 -4.26
CA ILE A 96 -9.66 3.68 -5.29
C ILE A 96 -9.74 4.85 -6.27
N VAL A 97 -10.94 5.36 -6.55
CA VAL A 97 -11.12 6.48 -7.45
C VAL A 97 -10.57 7.78 -6.86
N TYR A 98 -10.72 7.95 -5.54
CA TYR A 98 -10.13 9.07 -4.81
C TYR A 98 -8.59 9.03 -4.79
N TYR A 99 -7.97 7.85 -4.64
CA TYR A 99 -6.50 7.73 -4.53
C TYR A 99 -5.77 7.58 -5.86
N PHE A 100 -6.35 6.89 -6.85
CA PHE A 100 -5.69 6.58 -8.12
C PHE A 100 -6.39 7.24 -9.33
N GLY A 101 -7.52 7.92 -9.14
CA GLY A 101 -8.32 8.45 -10.25
C GLY A 101 -9.15 7.35 -10.93
N ASN A 102 -9.37 7.45 -12.25
CA ASN A 102 -10.24 6.51 -12.98
C ASN A 102 -9.61 5.10 -13.19
N VAL A 103 -9.42 4.38 -12.08
CA VAL A 103 -8.82 3.04 -11.98
C VAL A 103 -9.79 2.11 -11.27
N THR A 104 -9.82 0.85 -11.70
CA THR A 104 -10.61 -0.20 -11.06
C THR A 104 -9.79 -0.99 -10.06
N VAL A 105 -10.44 -1.46 -9.00
CA VAL A 105 -9.82 -2.39 -8.02
C VAL A 105 -9.23 -3.61 -8.74
N GLU A 106 -9.92 -4.14 -9.73
CA GLU A 106 -9.49 -5.33 -10.48
C GLU A 106 -8.17 -5.10 -11.21
N SER A 107 -7.98 -3.92 -11.83
CA SER A 107 -6.74 -3.57 -12.52
C SER A 107 -5.56 -3.50 -11.53
N LEU A 108 -5.76 -2.89 -10.36
CA LEU A 108 -4.71 -2.86 -9.33
C LEU A 108 -4.36 -4.25 -8.81
N VAL A 109 -5.35 -5.10 -8.56
CA VAL A 109 -5.10 -6.46 -8.10
C VAL A 109 -4.39 -7.29 -9.18
N GLU A 110 -4.74 -7.11 -10.44
CA GLU A 110 -4.06 -7.77 -11.55
C GLU A 110 -2.61 -7.31 -11.68
N MET A 111 -2.37 -5.99 -11.61
CA MET A 111 -1.03 -5.40 -11.58
C MET A 111 -0.17 -5.97 -10.44
N ILE A 112 -0.74 -6.06 -9.24
CA ILE A 112 -0.06 -6.59 -8.04
C ILE A 112 0.32 -8.07 -8.19
N LEU A 113 -0.52 -8.86 -8.86
CA LEU A 113 -0.35 -10.32 -9.00
C LEU A 113 0.34 -10.75 -10.30
N SER A 114 0.57 -9.82 -11.23
CA SER A 114 1.26 -10.08 -12.50
C SER A 114 2.74 -10.36 -12.34
#